data_AF-A0A3S4M9S4-F1
#
_entry.id   AF-A0A3S4M9S4-F1
#
_cell.length_a   1.000
_cell.length_b   1.000
_cell.length_c   1.000
_cell.angle_alpha   90.00
_cell.angle_beta   90.00
_cell.angle_gamma   90.00
#
_symmetry.space_group_name_H-M   'P 1'
#
loop_
_entity.id
_entity.type
_entity.pdbx_description
1 polymer ?
#
loop_
_entity_poly.entity_id
_entity_poly.type
_entity_poly.pdbx_seq_one_letter_code
_entity_poly.pdbx_strand_id
1 'polypeptide(L)'
;MDEQNVDTSPLTPARVRRMHALTKGRVTGLNKLAHLALLAAWTERAIQVSPRHLRLAAGELLPPTPRGKRLATAGLFASVLFACCGWYFSGAIASRLPQQVPVPASWKKTLPEATAPVMPTIENEVVNQSDAMHQLYLMWGYDASANDALCQNAARVNLMCRQGNTSLQALEQEGYPWAGEIKTGNHLNYAVVAHVDKQSLDLLINNRTWQVSRHWFNQHATGNYTLLHRLTPQGKDEISATSGDKDLAWLDQTLSQTLNEPLTHSRSWTAELAKRTREFQGKAGLHVDGIAGEETLMQLMRATNSVPGVLAQTLSQKQEHKTQGNTK
;
A
#
# COMPACT_ATOMS: atom_id res chain seq x y z
N MET A 1 -19.14 -55.23 -4.32
CA MET A 1 -18.38 -54.49 -5.36
C MET A 1 -18.39 -55.40 -6.55
N ASP A 2 -19.22 -55.02 -7.51
CA ASP A 2 -19.98 -55.94 -8.36
C ASP A 2 -19.12 -56.73 -9.36
N GLU A 3 -19.25 -58.05 -9.29
CA GLU A 3 -19.05 -58.96 -10.40
C GLU A 3 -20.11 -58.68 -11.47
N GLN A 4 -19.69 -58.26 -12.66
CA GLN A 4 -20.22 -58.65 -13.98
C GLN A 4 -19.67 -57.70 -15.06
N ASN A 5 -18.56 -58.07 -15.69
CA ASN A 5 -18.30 -57.65 -17.08
C ASN A 5 -17.51 -58.75 -17.79
N VAL A 6 -18.21 -59.85 -18.05
CA VAL A 6 -17.78 -60.88 -19.00
C VAL A 6 -17.93 -60.28 -20.41
N ASP A 7 -16.80 -60.25 -21.13
CA ASP A 7 -16.65 -60.18 -22.59
C ASP A 7 -17.15 -58.93 -23.35
N THR A 8 -16.77 -57.74 -22.90
CA THR A 8 -16.71 -56.59 -23.82
C THR A 8 -15.26 -56.26 -24.19
N SER A 9 -14.82 -56.75 -25.35
CA SER A 9 -13.51 -56.38 -25.92
C SER A 9 -13.39 -54.85 -26.00
N PRO A 10 -12.28 -54.25 -25.54
CA PRO A 10 -12.07 -52.80 -25.56
C PRO A 10 -12.05 -52.23 -26.99
N LEU A 11 -11.87 -53.09 -28.00
CA LEU A 11 -11.95 -52.79 -29.42
C LEU A 11 -13.26 -53.32 -30.00
N THR A 12 -14.20 -52.42 -30.26
CA THR A 12 -15.46 -52.80 -30.92
C THR A 12 -15.21 -53.22 -32.39
N PRO A 13 -16.04 -54.10 -32.97
CA PRO A 13 -15.90 -54.54 -34.37
C PRO A 13 -15.84 -53.37 -35.38
N ALA A 14 -16.55 -52.27 -35.10
CA ALA A 14 -16.49 -51.05 -35.90
C ALA A 14 -15.10 -50.39 -35.88
N ARG A 15 -14.40 -50.39 -34.74
CA ARG A 15 -13.04 -49.86 -34.61
C ARG A 15 -12.03 -50.76 -35.31
N VAL A 16 -12.17 -52.08 -35.19
CA VAL A 16 -11.32 -53.04 -35.90
C VAL A 16 -11.45 -52.88 -37.41
N ARG A 17 -12.67 -52.77 -37.95
CA ARG A 17 -12.89 -52.50 -39.39
C ARG A 17 -12.25 -51.19 -39.84
N ARG A 18 -12.35 -50.13 -39.02
CA ARG A 18 -11.75 -48.84 -39.35
C ARG A 18 -10.21 -48.90 -39.32
N MET A 19 -9.63 -49.57 -38.32
CA MET A 19 -8.19 -49.80 -38.24
C MET A 19 -7.68 -50.59 -39.43
N HIS A 20 -8.38 -51.67 -39.82
CA HIS A 20 -8.07 -52.44 -41.01
C HIS A 20 -8.11 -51.60 -42.29
N ALA A 21 -9.12 -50.73 -42.44
CA ALA A 21 -9.21 -49.81 -43.57
C ALA A 21 -8.06 -48.78 -43.60
N LEU A 22 -7.68 -48.26 -42.44
CA LEU A 22 -6.58 -47.29 -42.30
C LEU A 22 -5.21 -47.90 -42.58
N THR A 23 -4.99 -49.16 -42.19
CA THR A 23 -3.72 -49.87 -42.39
C THR A 23 -3.67 -50.68 -43.68
N LYS A 24 -4.75 -50.65 -44.48
CA LYS A 24 -4.93 -51.43 -45.72
C LYS A 24 -4.65 -52.92 -45.52
N GLY A 25 -5.01 -53.47 -44.36
CA GLY A 25 -4.82 -54.89 -44.04
C GLY A 25 -3.40 -55.33 -43.65
N ARG A 26 -2.43 -54.39 -43.50
CA ARG A 26 -1.07 -54.75 -43.03
C ARG A 26 -1.10 -55.08 -41.53
N VAL A 27 -0.82 -56.34 -41.17
CA VAL A 27 -0.89 -56.86 -39.79
C VAL A 27 0.00 -56.07 -38.83
N THR A 28 1.23 -55.76 -39.22
CA THR A 28 2.16 -54.95 -38.40
C THR A 28 1.65 -53.53 -38.15
N GLY A 29 1.02 -52.90 -39.13
CA GLY A 29 0.41 -51.58 -38.98
C GLY A 29 -0.83 -51.63 -38.08
N LEU A 30 -1.64 -52.69 -38.21
CA LEU A 30 -2.82 -52.90 -37.38
C LEU A 30 -2.46 -53.12 -35.92
N ASN A 31 -1.42 -53.92 -35.64
CA ASN A 31 -0.94 -54.16 -34.27
C ASN A 31 -0.43 -52.87 -33.61
N LYS A 32 0.40 -52.08 -34.32
CA LYS A 32 0.90 -50.80 -33.81
C LYS A 32 -0.23 -49.79 -33.56
N LEU A 33 -1.19 -49.70 -34.49
CA LEU A 33 -2.35 -48.83 -34.35
C LEU A 33 -3.25 -49.26 -33.18
N ALA A 34 -3.42 -50.57 -32.96
CA ALA A 34 -4.17 -51.12 -31.84
C ALA A 34 -3.51 -50.76 -30.50
N HIS A 35 -2.20 -50.97 -30.40
CA HIS A 35 -1.41 -50.67 -29.21
C HIS A 35 -1.54 -49.18 -28.82
N LEU A 36 -1.31 -48.26 -29.76
CA LEU A 36 -1.42 -46.82 -29.49
C LEU A 36 -2.85 -46.38 -29.13
N ALA A 37 -3.85 -46.95 -29.78
CA ALA A 37 -5.25 -46.62 -29.50
C ALA A 37 -5.71 -47.14 -28.13
N LEU A 38 -5.22 -48.32 -27.70
CA LEU A 38 -5.46 -48.86 -26.36
C LEU A 38 -4.72 -48.07 -25.28
N LEU A 39 -3.48 -47.66 -25.54
CA LEU A 39 -2.70 -46.80 -24.64
C LEU A 39 -3.44 -45.47 -24.40
N ALA A 40 -3.93 -44.83 -25.46
CA ALA A 40 -4.70 -43.58 -25.36
C ALA A 40 -6.02 -43.75 -24.59
N ALA A 41 -6.70 -44.90 -24.75
CA ALA A 41 -7.91 -45.20 -23.98
C ALA A 41 -7.59 -45.42 -22.49
N TRP A 42 -6.48 -46.13 -22.19
CA TRP A 42 -6.03 -46.37 -20.83
C TRP A 42 -5.66 -45.08 -20.09
N THR A 43 -4.96 -44.15 -20.76
CA THR A 43 -4.61 -42.84 -20.16
C THR A 43 -5.83 -42.00 -19.81
N GLU A 44 -6.92 -42.11 -20.58
CA GLU A 44 -8.17 -41.41 -20.32
C GLU A 44 -9.14 -42.21 -19.43
N ARG A 45 -8.70 -43.35 -18.85
CA ARG A 45 -9.53 -44.30 -18.07
C ARG A 45 -10.80 -44.74 -18.80
N ALA A 46 -10.74 -44.81 -20.13
CA ALA A 46 -11.87 -45.21 -20.96
C ALA A 46 -11.96 -46.74 -21.06
N ILE A 47 -13.17 -47.28 -20.84
CA ILE A 47 -13.45 -48.73 -20.92
C ILE A 47 -13.33 -49.24 -22.37
N GLN A 48 -13.54 -48.37 -23.38
CA GLN A 48 -13.46 -48.72 -24.80
C GLN A 48 -12.72 -47.67 -25.64
N VAL A 49 -12.15 -48.10 -26.77
CA VAL A 49 -11.46 -47.22 -27.71
C VAL A 49 -12.45 -46.34 -28.48
N SER A 50 -12.47 -45.05 -28.14
CA SER A 50 -13.29 -44.03 -28.80
C SER A 50 -12.78 -43.69 -30.22
N PRO A 51 -13.61 -43.09 -31.09
CA PRO A 51 -13.13 -42.61 -32.40
C PRO A 51 -12.03 -41.56 -32.27
N ARG A 52 -12.00 -40.82 -31.15
CA ARG A 52 -10.97 -39.82 -30.86
C ARG A 52 -9.62 -40.48 -30.63
N HIS A 53 -9.56 -41.53 -29.79
CA HIS A 53 -8.32 -42.27 -29.51
C HIS A 53 -7.74 -42.87 -30.79
N LEU A 54 -8.61 -43.44 -31.65
CA LEU A 54 -8.18 -43.99 -32.94
C LEU A 54 -7.68 -42.92 -33.91
N ARG A 55 -8.30 -41.73 -33.94
CA ARG A 55 -7.86 -40.63 -34.81
C ARG A 55 -6.49 -40.09 -34.40
N LEU A 56 -6.23 -39.97 -33.09
CA LEU A 56 -4.94 -39.55 -32.57
C LEU A 56 -3.87 -40.60 -32.90
N ALA A 57 -4.13 -41.88 -32.58
CA ALA A 57 -3.22 -42.98 -32.90
C ALA A 57 -2.94 -43.11 -34.41
N ALA A 58 -3.92 -42.82 -35.27
CA ALA A 58 -3.75 -42.82 -36.71
C ALA A 58 -2.93 -41.63 -37.22
N GLY A 59 -3.01 -40.47 -36.55
CA GLY A 59 -2.20 -39.29 -36.88
C GLY A 59 -0.71 -39.50 -36.62
N GLU A 60 -0.36 -40.27 -35.60
CA GLU A 60 1.04 -40.62 -35.28
C GLU A 60 1.64 -41.62 -36.27
N LEU A 61 0.82 -42.50 -36.85
CA LEU A 61 1.30 -43.65 -37.62
C LEU A 61 1.18 -43.48 -39.15
N LEU A 62 0.26 -42.64 -39.62
CA LEU A 62 -0.02 -42.49 -41.04
C LEU A 62 0.47 -41.13 -41.55
N PRO A 63 1.09 -41.07 -42.74
CA PRO A 63 1.55 -39.81 -43.30
C PRO A 63 0.36 -38.88 -43.56
N PRO A 64 0.49 -37.57 -43.29
CA PRO A 64 -0.55 -36.60 -43.57
C PRO A 64 -0.89 -36.59 -45.07
N THR A 65 -2.16 -36.78 -45.41
CA THR A 65 -2.61 -36.69 -46.81
C THR A 65 -2.57 -35.23 -47.28
N PRO A 66 -1.86 -34.89 -48.37
CA PRO A 66 -1.74 -33.51 -48.84
C PRO A 66 -3.04 -33.04 -49.53
N ARG A 67 -3.99 -32.54 -48.74
CA ARG A 67 -5.27 -31.97 -49.21
C ARG A 67 -5.19 -30.47 -49.52
N GLY A 68 -4.10 -30.03 -50.17
CA GLY A 68 -3.68 -28.62 -50.11
C GLY A 68 -3.73 -27.76 -51.39
N LYS A 69 -4.08 -28.28 -52.57
CA LYS A 69 -3.92 -27.49 -53.82
C LYS A 69 -5.19 -27.20 -54.62
N ARG A 70 -6.25 -28.01 -54.50
CA ARG A 70 -7.48 -27.84 -55.31
C ARG A 70 -8.53 -26.89 -54.69
N LEU A 71 -8.49 -26.67 -53.38
CA LEU A 71 -9.42 -25.77 -52.69
C LEU A 71 -8.99 -24.29 -52.79
N ALA A 72 -7.68 -24.03 -52.89
CA ALA A 72 -7.14 -22.68 -52.99
C ALA A 72 -7.49 -21.99 -54.32
N THR A 73 -7.53 -22.74 -55.42
CA THR A 73 -7.86 -22.19 -56.75
C THR A 73 -9.35 -21.89 -56.91
N ALA A 74 -10.23 -22.67 -56.26
CA ALA A 74 -11.67 -22.43 -56.29
C ALA A 74 -12.08 -21.18 -55.49
N GLY A 75 -11.41 -20.90 -54.37
CA GLY A 75 -11.68 -19.70 -53.57
C GLY A 75 -11.27 -18.39 -54.27
N LEU A 76 -10.23 -18.43 -55.10
CA LEU A 76 -9.71 -17.26 -55.80
C LEU A 76 -10.62 -16.84 -56.97
N PHE A 77 -11.21 -17.80 -57.69
CA PHE A 77 -12.21 -17.49 -58.73
C PHE A 77 -13.53 -16.97 -58.16
N ALA A 78 -13.98 -17.51 -57.02
CA ALA A 78 -15.21 -17.04 -56.38
C ALA A 78 -15.09 -15.59 -55.86
N SER A 79 -13.94 -15.21 -55.32
CA SER A 79 -13.70 -13.85 -54.79
C SER A 79 -13.63 -12.79 -55.90
N VAL A 80 -13.04 -13.09 -57.04
CA VAL A 80 -13.00 -12.17 -58.19
C VAL A 80 -14.39 -11.96 -58.80
N LEU A 81 -15.19 -13.02 -58.94
CA LEU A 81 -16.57 -12.92 -59.42
C LEU A 81 -17.46 -12.08 -58.50
N PHE A 82 -17.32 -12.25 -57.17
CA PHE A 82 -18.07 -11.44 -56.21
C PHE A 82 -17.65 -9.97 -56.22
N ALA A 83 -16.36 -9.66 -56.38
CA ALA A 83 -15.88 -8.28 -56.45
C ALA A 83 -16.39 -7.56 -57.71
N CYS A 84 -16.41 -8.23 -58.87
CA CYS A 84 -16.94 -7.65 -60.11
C CYS A 84 -18.46 -7.45 -60.05
N CYS A 85 -19.23 -8.45 -59.60
CA CYS A 85 -20.68 -8.29 -59.48
C CYS A 85 -21.08 -7.25 -58.42
N GLY A 86 -20.33 -7.14 -57.31
CA GLY A 86 -20.59 -6.17 -56.25
C GLY A 86 -20.43 -4.71 -56.70
N TRP A 87 -19.50 -4.42 -57.61
CA TRP A 87 -19.27 -3.06 -58.10
C TRP A 87 -20.33 -2.59 -59.12
N TYR A 88 -20.81 -3.49 -59.98
CA TYR A 88 -21.76 -3.13 -61.04
C TYR A 88 -23.24 -3.12 -60.58
N PHE A 89 -23.62 -3.88 -59.55
CA PHE A 89 -25.01 -3.98 -59.10
C PHE A 89 -25.37 -3.16 -57.84
N SER A 90 -24.40 -2.58 -57.14
CA SER A 90 -24.66 -1.85 -55.88
C SER A 90 -25.50 -0.58 -56.06
N GLY A 91 -25.33 0.15 -57.16
CA GLY A 91 -26.09 1.38 -57.44
C GLY A 91 -27.57 1.15 -57.79
N ALA A 92 -27.89 0.02 -58.40
CA ALA A 92 -29.27 -0.31 -58.80
C ALA A 92 -30.12 -0.86 -57.65
N ILE A 93 -29.48 -1.49 -56.65
CA ILE A 93 -30.16 -2.07 -55.49
C ILE A 93 -30.38 -1.02 -54.40
N ALA A 94 -29.46 -0.06 -54.24
CA ALA A 94 -29.56 0.99 -53.22
C ALA A 94 -30.71 1.99 -53.45
N SER A 95 -31.20 2.15 -54.69
CA SER A 95 -32.28 3.09 -55.02
C SER A 95 -33.70 2.52 -54.91
N ARG A 96 -33.85 1.23 -54.56
CA ARG A 96 -35.15 0.53 -54.53
C ARG A 96 -35.53 -0.05 -53.15
N LEU A 97 -34.76 0.21 -52.09
CA LEU A 97 -35.08 -0.24 -50.74
C LEU A 97 -35.90 0.84 -49.99
N PRO A 98 -37.20 0.63 -49.71
CA PRO A 98 -38.03 1.61 -49.01
C PRO A 98 -37.90 1.50 -47.49
N GLN A 99 -36.74 1.08 -46.98
CA GLN A 99 -36.57 0.78 -45.56
C GLN A 99 -35.42 1.61 -45.00
N GLN A 100 -35.79 2.66 -44.25
CA GLN A 100 -34.83 3.42 -43.44
C GLN A 100 -34.18 2.45 -42.46
N VAL A 101 -32.88 2.20 -42.64
CA VAL A 101 -32.09 1.41 -41.70
C VAL A 101 -32.12 2.17 -40.38
N PRO A 102 -32.64 1.58 -39.28
CA PRO A 102 -32.55 2.23 -37.99
C PRO A 102 -31.07 2.42 -37.69
N VAL A 103 -30.69 3.68 -37.45
CA VAL A 103 -29.35 4.01 -36.94
C VAL A 103 -29.11 3.06 -35.78
N PRO A 104 -28.02 2.26 -35.78
CA PRO A 104 -27.77 1.37 -34.66
C PRO A 104 -27.76 2.26 -33.43
N ALA A 105 -28.72 2.04 -32.52
CA ALA A 105 -28.77 2.72 -31.24
C ALA A 105 -27.35 2.69 -30.71
N SER A 106 -26.74 3.87 -30.55
CA SER A 106 -25.35 3.93 -30.13
C SER A 106 -25.26 3.06 -28.91
N TRP A 107 -24.41 2.03 -28.94
CA TRP A 107 -24.09 1.27 -27.75
C TRP A 107 -23.25 2.19 -26.88
N LYS A 108 -23.90 3.19 -26.27
CA LYS A 108 -23.51 3.70 -24.99
C LYS A 108 -23.68 2.49 -24.09
N LYS A 109 -22.62 1.68 -23.98
CA LYS A 109 -22.38 0.98 -22.73
C LYS A 109 -22.43 2.09 -21.71
N THR A 110 -23.55 2.21 -21.00
CA THR A 110 -23.54 2.79 -19.68
C THR A 110 -22.50 1.93 -18.97
N LEU A 111 -21.26 2.42 -18.91
CA LEU A 111 -20.31 1.91 -17.95
C LEU A 111 -21.12 1.98 -16.65
N PRO A 112 -21.33 0.85 -15.94
CA PRO A 112 -21.90 0.92 -14.61
C PRO A 112 -21.12 2.04 -13.92
N GLU A 113 -21.83 3.08 -13.49
CA GLU A 113 -21.21 4.18 -12.79
C GLU A 113 -20.37 3.53 -11.72
N ALA A 114 -19.04 3.69 -11.83
CA ALA A 114 -18.12 2.99 -10.96
C ALA A 114 -18.50 3.45 -9.56
N THR A 115 -19.19 2.59 -8.82
CA THR A 115 -19.57 2.87 -7.45
C THR A 115 -18.25 3.10 -6.75
N ALA A 116 -17.94 4.38 -6.47
CA ALA A 116 -16.72 4.72 -5.77
C ALA A 116 -16.70 3.83 -4.53
N PRO A 117 -15.59 3.13 -4.25
CA PRO A 117 -15.50 2.35 -3.03
C PRO A 117 -15.91 3.28 -1.89
N VAL A 118 -16.85 2.84 -1.04
CA VAL A 118 -17.28 3.61 0.12
C VAL A 118 -16.01 3.86 0.94
N MET A 119 -15.47 5.07 0.84
CA MET A 119 -14.27 5.43 1.57
C MET A 119 -14.59 5.27 3.05
N PRO A 120 -13.75 4.59 3.83
CA PRO A 120 -13.98 4.50 5.26
C PRO A 120 -14.07 5.94 5.80
N THR A 121 -15.07 6.20 6.61
CA THR A 121 -15.28 7.48 7.27
C THR A 121 -14.73 7.38 8.68
N ILE A 122 -14.04 8.43 9.13
CA ILE A 122 -13.33 8.44 10.42
C ILE A 122 -14.30 8.23 11.60
N GLU A 123 -15.58 8.55 11.41
CA GLU A 123 -16.67 8.36 12.37
C GLU A 123 -16.97 6.90 12.68
N ASN A 124 -16.60 5.97 11.80
CA ASN A 124 -16.79 4.53 12.03
C ASN A 124 -15.60 3.88 12.76
N GLU A 125 -14.49 4.60 12.92
CA GLU A 125 -13.34 4.12 13.67
C GLU A 125 -13.59 4.30 15.18
N VAL A 126 -13.18 3.31 15.97
CA VAL A 126 -13.23 3.37 17.44
C VAL A 126 -11.86 2.98 17.97
N VAL A 127 -11.21 3.90 18.66
CA VAL A 127 -9.91 3.74 19.30
C VAL A 127 -10.04 4.22 20.73
N ASN A 128 -9.61 3.37 21.66
CA ASN A 128 -9.56 3.74 23.07
C ASN A 128 -8.23 4.43 23.40
N GLN A 129 -8.15 5.03 24.59
CA GLN A 129 -6.95 5.74 25.03
C GLN A 129 -5.70 4.84 25.07
N SER A 130 -5.84 3.56 25.45
CA SER A 130 -4.73 2.61 25.54
C SER A 130 -4.09 2.36 24.18
N ASP A 131 -4.91 2.15 23.15
CA ASP A 131 -4.45 1.93 21.77
C ASP A 131 -3.79 3.19 21.19
N ALA A 132 -4.35 4.38 21.48
CA ALA A 132 -3.72 5.64 21.09
C ALA A 132 -2.39 5.88 21.81
N MET A 133 -2.30 5.54 23.10
CA MET A 133 -1.04 5.63 23.85
C MET A 133 -0.01 4.64 23.31
N HIS A 134 -0.40 3.41 23.01
CA HIS A 134 0.46 2.43 22.34
C HIS A 134 1.01 2.97 21.01
N GLN A 135 0.13 3.54 20.16
CA GLN A 135 0.54 4.19 18.92
C GLN A 135 1.53 5.35 19.15
N LEU A 136 1.35 6.13 20.22
CA LEU A 136 2.26 7.21 20.60
C LEU A 136 3.63 6.66 21.03
N TYR A 137 3.69 5.57 21.79
CA TYR A 137 4.96 4.90 22.14
C TYR A 137 5.70 4.37 20.90
N LEU A 138 4.97 3.81 19.92
CA LEU A 138 5.54 3.36 18.65
C LEU A 138 6.19 4.52 17.89
N MET A 139 5.60 5.72 17.90
CA MET A 139 6.22 6.91 17.32
C MET A 139 7.54 7.30 17.99
N TRP A 140 7.70 6.97 19.26
CA TRP A 140 8.93 7.15 20.01
C TRP A 140 9.94 6.01 19.83
N GLY A 141 9.60 4.99 19.03
CA GLY A 141 10.45 3.83 18.74
C GLY A 141 10.37 2.71 19.80
N TYR A 142 9.35 2.71 20.65
CA TYR A 142 9.15 1.70 21.69
C TYR A 142 7.93 0.83 21.37
N ASP A 143 8.15 -0.48 21.23
CA ASP A 143 7.11 -1.50 21.04
C ASP A 143 6.69 -2.08 22.40
N ALA A 144 6.01 -1.25 23.19
CA ALA A 144 5.44 -1.66 24.48
C ALA A 144 4.05 -2.26 24.26
N SER A 145 3.64 -3.26 25.03
CA SER A 145 2.26 -3.73 24.95
C SER A 145 1.27 -2.61 25.29
N ALA A 146 0.03 -2.65 24.79
CA ALA A 146 -0.97 -1.64 25.12
C ALA A 146 -1.19 -1.49 26.64
N ASN A 147 -1.03 -2.58 27.42
CA ASN A 147 -1.13 -2.54 28.88
C ASN A 147 0.09 -1.90 29.56
N ASP A 148 1.24 -1.89 28.88
CA ASP A 148 2.48 -1.28 29.39
C ASP A 148 2.65 0.17 28.93
N ALA A 149 2.06 0.54 27.78
CA ALA A 149 2.08 1.87 27.17
C ALA A 149 1.21 2.88 27.95
N LEU A 150 1.46 3.02 29.25
CA LEU A 150 0.75 3.91 30.16
C LEU A 150 1.64 5.07 30.56
N CYS A 151 1.05 6.21 30.92
CA CYS A 151 1.84 7.37 31.36
C CYS A 151 2.72 7.09 32.59
N GLN A 152 2.20 6.33 33.55
CA GLN A 152 2.95 5.91 34.74
C GLN A 152 4.19 5.05 34.44
N ASN A 153 4.25 4.44 33.24
CA ASN A 153 5.36 3.60 32.82
C ASN A 153 6.38 4.35 31.93
N ALA A 154 6.11 5.59 31.51
CA ALA A 154 6.95 6.34 30.58
C ALA A 154 8.40 6.47 31.06
N ALA A 155 8.60 6.69 32.37
CA ALA A 155 9.92 6.83 32.96
C ALA A 155 10.80 5.57 32.79
N ARG A 156 10.20 4.37 32.63
CA ARG A 156 10.95 3.12 32.40
C ARG A 156 11.72 3.13 31.08
N VAL A 157 11.28 3.94 30.13
CA VAL A 157 11.91 4.11 28.80
C VAL A 157 12.50 5.51 28.62
N ASN A 158 12.79 6.21 29.72
CA ASN A 158 13.35 7.57 29.73
C ASN A 158 12.46 8.61 29.01
N LEU A 159 11.14 8.41 29.07
CA LEU A 159 10.14 9.37 28.64
C LEU A 159 9.37 9.90 29.85
N MET A 160 8.67 11.01 29.67
CA MET A 160 7.72 11.53 30.62
C MET A 160 6.44 11.95 29.90
N CYS A 161 5.31 11.73 30.58
CA CYS A 161 3.99 12.13 30.10
C CYS A 161 3.66 13.54 30.58
N ARG A 162 3.12 14.33 29.66
CA ARG A 162 2.43 15.57 29.95
C ARG A 162 0.96 15.43 29.51
N GLN A 163 0.05 15.70 30.43
CA GLN A 163 -1.39 15.61 30.18
C GLN A 163 -2.07 16.91 30.57
N GLY A 164 -3.10 17.29 29.83
CA GLY A 164 -3.85 18.49 30.14
C GLY A 164 -4.90 18.79 29.09
N ASN A 165 -5.39 20.04 29.12
CA ASN A 165 -6.30 20.58 28.12
C ASN A 165 -5.72 21.87 27.57
N THR A 166 -5.59 21.97 26.24
CA THR A 166 -5.10 23.18 25.58
C THR A 166 -5.59 23.28 24.13
N SER A 167 -5.30 24.41 23.48
CA SER A 167 -5.64 24.62 22.08
C SER A 167 -4.68 23.90 21.13
N LEU A 168 -5.14 23.60 19.91
CA LEU A 168 -4.29 23.08 18.85
C LEU A 168 -3.06 23.98 18.61
N GLN A 169 -3.23 25.31 18.65
CA GLN A 169 -2.13 26.25 18.44
C GLN A 169 -1.02 26.13 19.49
N ALA A 170 -1.37 25.86 20.75
CA ALA A 170 -0.39 25.65 21.81
C ALA A 170 0.38 24.33 21.61
N LEU A 171 -0.31 23.25 21.22
CA LEU A 171 0.34 21.95 20.92
C LEU A 171 1.25 22.03 19.69
N GLU A 172 0.90 22.85 18.70
CA GLU A 172 1.77 23.13 17.55
C GLU A 172 3.04 23.86 17.95
N GLN A 173 2.96 24.82 18.89
CA GLN A 173 4.12 25.53 19.42
C GLN A 173 5.03 24.59 20.22
N GLU A 174 4.42 23.68 20.99
CA GLU A 174 5.12 22.60 21.68
C GLU A 174 5.88 21.73 20.68
N GLY A 175 5.20 21.35 19.60
CA GLY A 175 5.79 20.75 18.41
C GLY A 175 6.22 19.29 18.56
N TYR A 176 5.62 18.58 19.52
CA TYR A 176 5.74 17.14 19.75
C TYR A 176 4.47 16.40 19.35
N PRO A 177 4.54 15.11 18.97
CA PRO A 177 3.35 14.27 18.77
C PRO A 177 2.57 14.09 20.07
N TRP A 178 1.24 14.03 19.94
CA TRP A 178 0.35 13.84 21.08
C TRP A 178 -0.82 12.94 20.72
N ALA A 179 -1.32 12.20 21.70
CA ALA A 179 -2.64 11.58 21.65
C ALA A 179 -3.69 12.61 22.04
N GLY A 180 -4.60 12.93 21.12
CA GLY A 180 -5.70 13.86 21.30
C GLY A 180 -7.04 13.15 21.43
N GLU A 181 -7.90 13.70 22.29
CA GLU A 181 -9.28 13.26 22.42
C GLU A 181 -10.18 14.01 21.41
N ILE A 182 -10.90 13.25 20.59
CA ILE A 182 -11.80 13.76 19.56
C ILE A 182 -13.18 13.13 19.72
N LYS A 183 -14.24 13.93 19.53
CA LYS A 183 -15.62 13.45 19.47
C LYS A 183 -15.95 13.14 18.03
N THR A 184 -16.21 11.88 17.70
CA THR A 184 -16.58 11.45 16.34
C THR A 184 -17.89 10.68 16.39
N GLY A 185 -18.92 11.12 15.68
CA GLY A 185 -20.27 10.56 15.81
C GLY A 185 -20.83 10.76 17.22
N ASN A 186 -21.23 9.67 17.88
CA ASN A 186 -21.81 9.69 19.23
C ASN A 186 -20.86 9.17 20.32
N HIS A 187 -19.58 8.97 20.00
CA HIS A 187 -18.59 8.43 20.93
C HIS A 187 -17.34 9.29 21.01
N LEU A 188 -16.65 9.14 22.13
CA LEU A 188 -15.32 9.67 22.33
C LEU A 188 -14.31 8.74 21.67
N ASN A 189 -13.34 9.33 20.99
CA ASN A 189 -12.33 8.60 20.25
C ASN A 189 -10.96 9.25 20.50
N TYR A 190 -9.89 8.50 20.28
CA TYR A 190 -8.53 8.96 20.52
C TYR A 190 -7.69 8.79 19.25
N ALA A 191 -6.91 9.81 18.92
CA ALA A 191 -6.06 9.79 17.74
C ALA A 191 -4.69 10.38 18.07
N VAL A 192 -3.63 9.78 17.54
CA VAL A 192 -2.30 10.38 17.65
C VAL A 192 -2.11 11.39 16.52
N VAL A 193 -1.86 12.64 16.85
CA VAL A 193 -1.50 13.65 15.87
C VAL A 193 -0.01 13.53 15.61
N ALA A 194 0.33 13.03 14.42
CA ALA A 194 1.71 12.79 14.03
C ALA A 194 2.30 13.97 13.24
N HIS A 195 1.46 14.71 12.53
CA HIS A 195 1.89 15.82 11.69
C HIS A 195 0.84 16.92 11.64
N VAL A 196 1.30 18.18 11.60
CA VAL A 196 0.48 19.38 11.51
C VAL A 196 1.04 20.31 10.44
N ASP A 197 0.22 20.50 9.41
CA ASP A 197 0.46 21.43 8.32
C ASP A 197 -0.30 22.75 8.51
N LYS A 198 -0.11 23.67 7.57
CA LYS A 198 -0.84 24.94 7.52
C LYS A 198 -2.35 24.77 7.33
N GLN A 199 -2.79 23.67 6.72
CA GLN A 199 -4.21 23.46 6.36
C GLN A 199 -4.80 22.16 6.93
N SER A 200 -3.94 21.18 7.20
CA SER A 200 -4.34 19.82 7.56
C SER A 200 -3.53 19.27 8.73
N LEU A 201 -4.05 18.21 9.33
CA LEU A 201 -3.38 17.38 10.33
C LEU A 201 -3.43 15.93 9.86
N ASP A 202 -2.37 15.18 10.15
CA ASP A 202 -2.34 13.74 9.92
C ASP A 202 -2.55 13.02 11.27
N LEU A 203 -3.69 12.33 11.38
CA LEU A 203 -4.10 11.58 12.55
C LEU A 203 -3.83 10.10 12.35
N LEU A 204 -3.20 9.45 13.33
CA LEU A 204 -3.00 8.01 13.36
C LEU A 204 -4.11 7.35 14.20
N ILE A 205 -4.90 6.50 13.54
CA ILE A 205 -6.04 5.78 14.11
C ILE A 205 -6.00 4.36 13.51
N ASN A 206 -5.96 3.31 14.36
CA ASN A 206 -5.94 1.90 13.90
C ASN A 206 -4.88 1.60 12.83
N ASN A 207 -3.63 2.05 13.04
CA ASN A 207 -2.52 1.93 12.09
C ASN A 207 -2.76 2.57 10.71
N ARG A 208 -3.74 3.47 10.59
CA ARG A 208 -4.02 4.24 9.37
C ARG A 208 -3.76 5.72 9.62
N THR A 209 -3.30 6.40 8.58
CA THR A 209 -3.13 7.84 8.57
C THR A 209 -4.36 8.49 7.94
N TRP A 210 -5.00 9.38 8.69
CA TRP A 210 -6.15 10.16 8.28
C TRP A 210 -5.77 11.61 8.18
N GLN A 211 -5.84 12.17 6.97
CA GLN A 211 -5.63 13.59 6.80
C GLN A 211 -6.96 14.32 6.99
N VAL A 212 -6.99 15.22 7.98
CA VAL A 212 -8.17 16.02 8.29
C VAL A 212 -7.85 17.51 8.14
N SER A 213 -8.86 18.31 7.82
CA SER A 213 -8.67 19.77 7.85
C SER A 213 -8.51 20.27 9.28
N ARG A 214 -7.77 21.36 9.46
CA ARG A 214 -7.69 22.07 10.76
C ARG A 214 -9.07 22.44 11.32
N HIS A 215 -9.98 22.87 10.45
CA HIS A 215 -11.33 23.24 10.86
C HIS A 215 -12.08 22.04 11.44
N TRP A 216 -12.02 20.89 10.75
CA TRP A 216 -12.62 19.66 11.23
C TRP A 216 -12.01 19.25 12.58
N PHE A 217 -10.67 19.26 12.72
CA PHE A 217 -10.03 18.90 13.99
C PHE A 217 -10.48 19.80 15.13
N ASN A 218 -10.49 21.12 14.93
CA ASN A 218 -10.93 22.07 15.96
C ASN A 218 -12.42 21.93 16.35
N GLN A 219 -13.27 21.43 15.46
CA GLN A 219 -14.68 21.18 15.78
C GLN A 219 -14.88 19.90 16.60
N HIS A 220 -14.03 18.90 16.41
CA HIS A 220 -14.20 17.57 17.01
C HIS A 220 -13.31 17.36 18.23
N ALA A 221 -12.15 18.02 18.31
CA ALA A 221 -11.22 17.92 19.42
C ALA A 221 -11.80 18.54 20.70
N THR A 222 -11.59 17.88 21.83
CA THR A 222 -12.01 18.41 23.15
C THR A 222 -10.94 19.30 23.79
N GLY A 223 -9.73 19.28 23.23
CA GLY A 223 -8.54 19.93 23.77
C GLY A 223 -7.76 19.05 24.76
N ASN A 224 -8.33 17.93 25.22
CA ASN A 224 -7.60 16.99 26.07
C ASN A 224 -6.50 16.32 25.27
N TYR A 225 -5.29 16.31 25.84
CA TYR A 225 -4.11 15.75 25.21
C TYR A 225 -3.29 14.92 26.19
N THR A 226 -2.54 13.97 25.64
CA THR A 226 -1.41 13.31 26.28
C THR A 226 -0.23 13.36 25.33
N LEU A 227 0.87 13.92 25.79
CA LEU A 227 2.12 14.08 25.05
C LEU A 227 3.21 13.32 25.79
N LEU A 228 4.14 12.75 25.04
CA LEU A 228 5.37 12.18 25.58
C LEU A 228 6.53 13.09 25.19
N HIS A 229 7.47 13.27 26.11
CA HIS A 229 8.75 13.89 25.82
C HIS A 229 9.88 13.10 26.48
N ARG A 230 11.10 13.28 25.97
CA ARG A 230 12.28 12.57 26.47
C ARG A 230 12.86 13.31 27.69
N LEU A 231 13.31 12.54 28.67
CA LEU A 231 14.07 13.05 29.82
C LEU A 231 15.56 13.18 29.47
N THR A 232 16.34 13.82 30.34
CA THR A 232 17.80 13.87 30.19
C THR A 232 18.41 12.46 30.12
N PRO A 233 19.67 12.30 29.69
CA PRO A 233 20.33 10.99 29.71
C PRO A 233 20.37 10.31 31.10
N GLN A 234 20.20 11.06 32.19
CA GLN A 234 20.08 10.52 33.56
C GLN A 234 18.63 10.47 34.08
N GLY A 235 17.63 10.64 33.21
CA GLY A 235 16.23 10.55 33.57
C GLY A 235 15.72 11.72 34.42
N LYS A 236 16.23 12.93 34.18
CA LYS A 236 15.79 14.16 34.82
C LYS A 236 14.94 15.02 33.90
N ASP A 237 14.10 15.83 34.49
CA ASP A 237 13.22 16.83 33.89
C ASP A 237 13.73 18.27 34.09
N GLU A 238 14.85 18.42 34.81
CA GLU A 238 15.56 19.68 35.00
C GLU A 238 17.07 19.46 35.04
N ILE A 239 17.84 20.40 34.48
CA ILE A 239 19.27 20.55 34.70
C ILE A 239 19.58 21.91 35.32
N SER A 240 20.17 21.88 36.51
CA SER A 240 20.56 23.06 37.29
C SER A 240 21.91 22.85 37.98
N ALA A 241 22.26 23.73 38.94
CA ALA A 241 23.55 23.68 39.63
C ALA A 241 23.77 22.41 40.48
N THR A 242 22.71 21.68 40.80
CA THR A 242 22.74 20.45 41.60
C THR A 242 22.79 19.18 40.75
N SER A 243 22.69 19.30 39.43
CA SER A 243 22.69 18.16 38.51
C SER A 243 24.06 17.49 38.40
N GLY A 244 24.05 16.21 38.03
CA GLY A 244 25.27 15.43 37.84
C GLY A 244 26.08 15.84 36.61
N ASP A 245 27.36 15.49 36.61
CA ASP A 245 28.35 15.79 35.56
C ASP A 245 27.93 15.35 34.14
N LYS A 246 27.22 14.23 34.01
CA LYS A 246 26.72 13.70 32.74
C LYS A 246 25.64 14.58 32.11
N ASP A 247 24.69 15.03 32.92
CA ASP A 247 23.61 15.91 32.46
C ASP A 247 24.18 17.30 32.11
N LEU A 248 25.12 17.81 32.91
CA LEU A 248 25.80 19.08 32.64
C LEU A 248 26.60 19.02 31.32
N ALA A 249 27.32 17.92 31.06
CA ALA A 249 28.04 17.75 29.81
C ALA A 249 27.10 17.59 28.60
N TRP A 250 25.98 16.90 28.78
CA TRP A 250 24.93 16.81 27.75
C TRP A 250 24.32 18.19 27.45
N LEU A 251 24.07 19.00 28.48
CA LEU A 251 23.55 20.35 28.32
C LEU A 251 24.55 21.24 27.57
N ASP A 252 25.84 21.21 27.93
CA ASP A 252 26.90 21.95 27.23
C ASP A 252 26.95 21.57 25.74
N GLN A 253 26.89 20.27 25.44
CA GLN A 253 26.88 19.77 24.06
C GLN A 253 25.65 20.26 23.29
N THR A 254 24.47 20.14 23.90
CA THR A 254 23.20 20.49 23.27
C THR A 254 23.10 22.01 23.02
N LEU A 255 23.51 22.83 24.00
CA LEU A 255 23.56 24.30 23.84
C LEU A 255 24.60 24.73 22.82
N SER A 256 25.78 24.12 22.82
CA SER A 256 26.84 24.42 21.84
C SER A 256 26.37 24.14 20.41
N GLN A 257 25.64 23.03 20.21
CA GLN A 257 25.03 22.71 18.92
C GLN A 257 23.94 23.70 18.52
N THR A 258 23.02 24.06 19.43
CA THR A 258 21.88 24.94 19.10
C THR A 258 22.25 26.41 18.95
N LEU A 259 23.25 26.87 19.69
CA LEU A 259 23.77 28.24 19.62
C LEU A 259 24.90 28.40 18.60
N ASN A 260 25.39 27.29 18.03
CA ASN A 260 26.53 27.25 17.12
C ASN A 260 27.80 27.87 17.75
N GLU A 261 28.08 27.46 18.99
CA GLU A 261 29.23 27.89 19.79
C GLU A 261 30.15 26.70 20.12
N PRO A 262 31.43 26.94 20.45
CA PRO A 262 32.32 25.88 20.94
C PRO A 262 31.87 25.33 22.30
N LEU A 263 32.16 24.05 22.55
CA LEU A 263 31.97 23.40 23.85
C LEU A 263 32.73 24.15 24.95
N THR A 264 32.11 24.28 26.13
CA THR A 264 32.84 24.77 27.32
C THR A 264 33.66 23.67 27.97
N HIS A 265 33.33 22.39 27.71
CA HIS A 265 33.91 21.21 28.36
C HIS A 265 33.75 21.20 29.89
N SER A 266 32.88 22.05 30.42
CA SER A 266 32.62 22.11 31.86
C SER A 266 31.85 20.87 32.32
N ARG A 267 32.29 20.30 33.44
CA ARG A 267 31.57 19.23 34.15
C ARG A 267 30.82 19.74 35.39
N SER A 268 30.82 21.06 35.59
CA SER A 268 30.12 21.76 36.66
C SER A 268 29.25 22.87 36.08
N TRP A 269 28.29 23.34 36.87
CA TRP A 269 27.50 24.50 36.52
C TRP A 269 28.34 25.78 36.59
N THR A 270 28.44 26.49 35.47
CA THR A 270 29.26 27.71 35.34
C THR A 270 28.40 28.90 34.95
N ALA A 271 28.94 30.10 35.15
CA ALA A 271 28.30 31.35 34.69
C ALA A 271 28.10 31.35 33.17
N GLU A 272 29.02 30.75 32.41
CA GLU A 272 28.91 30.63 30.95
C GLU A 272 27.78 29.68 30.55
N LEU A 273 27.67 28.52 31.20
CA LEU A 273 26.57 27.59 30.92
C LEU A 273 25.20 28.24 31.22
N ALA A 274 25.07 28.91 32.37
CA ALA A 274 23.84 29.64 32.72
C ALA A 274 23.52 30.79 31.74
N LYS A 275 24.54 31.49 31.24
CA LYS A 275 24.39 32.54 30.22
C LYS A 275 23.88 31.94 28.90
N ARG A 276 24.47 30.83 28.44
CA ARG A 276 24.03 30.12 27.23
C ARG A 276 22.61 29.60 27.36
N THR A 277 22.24 29.06 28.53
CA THR A 277 20.85 28.65 28.81
C THR A 277 19.88 29.84 28.64
N ARG A 278 20.20 31.01 29.22
CA ARG A 278 19.39 32.23 29.05
C ARG A 278 19.30 32.70 27.59
N GLU A 279 20.40 32.62 26.85
CA GLU A 279 20.41 32.98 25.44
C GLU A 279 19.48 32.06 24.62
N PHE A 280 19.56 30.75 24.86
CA PHE A 280 18.67 29.79 24.23
C PHE A 280 17.20 30.07 24.61
N GLN A 281 16.90 30.25 25.90
CA GLN A 281 15.54 30.58 26.37
C GLN A 281 15.00 31.84 25.69
N GLY A 282 15.80 32.89 25.57
CA GLY A 282 15.42 34.11 24.86
C GLY A 282 15.12 33.86 23.37
N LYS A 283 15.96 33.08 22.67
CA LYS A 283 15.73 32.72 21.26
C LYS A 283 14.49 31.82 21.07
N ALA A 284 14.22 30.94 22.03
CA ALA A 284 13.09 30.02 22.01
C ALA A 284 11.77 30.63 22.51
N GLY A 285 11.79 31.88 23.01
CA GLY A 285 10.60 32.55 23.55
C GLY A 285 10.13 31.98 24.91
N LEU A 286 11.06 31.42 25.69
CA LEU A 286 10.80 30.82 27.00
C LEU A 286 11.03 31.83 28.14
N HIS A 287 10.65 31.44 29.36
CA HIS A 287 11.06 32.16 30.57
C HIS A 287 12.58 32.14 30.72
N VAL A 288 13.19 33.30 30.94
CA VAL A 288 14.66 33.48 30.92
C VAL A 288 15.21 33.49 32.35
N ASP A 289 15.28 32.33 32.99
CA ASP A 289 15.83 32.13 34.34
C ASP A 289 17.25 31.54 34.34
N GLY A 290 17.69 30.98 33.21
CA GLY A 290 18.96 30.28 33.07
C GLY A 290 18.99 28.86 33.62
N ILE A 291 17.84 28.30 34.01
CA ILE A 291 17.68 26.92 34.46
C ILE A 291 17.09 26.11 33.30
N ALA A 292 17.67 24.96 32.99
CA ALA A 292 17.13 24.09 31.96
C ALA A 292 16.03 23.20 32.55
N GLY A 293 14.89 23.79 32.89
CA GLY A 293 13.67 23.09 33.30
C GLY A 293 12.95 22.40 32.14
N GLU A 294 11.81 21.76 32.43
CA GLU A 294 11.09 20.88 31.49
C GLU A 294 10.89 21.49 30.09
N GLU A 295 10.31 22.70 30.02
CA GLU A 295 10.10 23.45 28.76
C GLU A 295 11.40 23.71 28.00
N THR A 296 12.45 24.10 28.73
CA THR A 296 13.75 24.41 28.14
C THR A 296 14.37 23.15 27.55
N LEU A 297 14.31 22.03 28.28
CA LEU A 297 14.81 20.74 27.81
C LEU A 297 14.03 20.23 26.60
N MET A 298 12.70 20.36 26.62
CA MET A 298 11.85 19.99 25.50
C MET A 298 12.23 20.77 24.23
N GLN A 299 12.31 22.10 24.31
CA GLN A 299 12.69 22.91 23.15
C GLN A 299 14.14 22.65 22.70
N LEU A 300 15.08 22.38 23.61
CA LEU A 300 16.47 22.02 23.27
C LEU A 300 16.53 20.70 22.48
N MET A 301 15.81 19.67 22.92
CA MET A 301 15.78 18.38 22.25
C MET A 301 15.14 18.47 20.86
N ARG A 302 14.11 19.31 20.70
CA ARG A 302 13.54 19.61 19.38
C ARG A 302 14.52 20.33 18.47
N ALA A 303 15.20 21.36 18.97
CA ALA A 303 16.16 22.15 18.20
C ALA A 303 17.33 21.31 17.66
N THR A 304 17.66 20.19 18.31
CA THR A 304 18.69 19.23 17.86
C THR A 304 18.16 18.10 16.98
N ASN A 305 16.86 18.09 16.63
CA ASN A 305 16.19 17.01 15.89
C ASN A 305 16.40 15.61 16.50
N SER A 306 16.55 15.53 17.83
CA SER A 306 16.81 14.28 18.55
C SER A 306 15.52 13.56 19.00
N VAL A 307 14.36 14.14 18.67
CA VAL A 307 13.02 13.70 19.08
C VAL A 307 12.03 13.79 17.91
N PRO A 308 10.95 13.00 17.90
CA PRO A 308 9.86 13.16 16.95
C PRO A 308 9.23 14.56 17.05
N GLY A 309 8.85 15.14 15.91
CA GLY A 309 8.17 16.45 15.85
C GLY A 309 6.96 16.41 14.93
N VAL A 310 5.97 17.27 15.20
CA VAL A 310 4.72 17.34 14.40
C VAL A 310 4.78 18.35 13.26
N LEU A 311 5.69 19.32 13.30
CA LEU A 311 5.81 20.28 12.21
C LEU A 311 6.63 19.66 11.09
N ALA A 312 6.19 19.85 9.85
CA ALA A 312 7.00 19.57 8.68
C ALA A 312 8.38 20.21 8.89
N GLN A 313 9.41 19.38 9.05
CA GLN A 313 10.75 19.81 8.72
C GLN A 313 10.63 20.31 7.28
N THR A 314 10.78 21.62 7.09
CA THR A 314 10.94 22.18 5.75
C THR A 314 12.32 21.71 5.30
N LEU A 315 12.42 20.44 4.91
CA LEU A 315 13.59 19.85 4.30
C LEU A 315 13.79 20.60 2.99
N SER A 316 14.68 21.59 3.05
CA SER A 316 15.66 21.90 2.00
C SER A 316 15.31 21.36 0.60
N GLN A 317 14.34 21.99 -0.07
CA GLN A 317 14.18 21.92 -1.53
C GLN A 317 14.46 23.31 -2.14
N LYS A 318 15.56 23.95 -1.71
CA LYS A 318 16.06 25.18 -2.35
C LYS A 318 17.52 25.11 -2.78
N GLN A 319 18.07 23.93 -2.97
CA GLN A 319 19.36 23.74 -3.64
C GLN A 319 19.34 22.44 -4.45
N GLU A 320 18.77 22.49 -5.66
CA GLU A 320 19.25 21.72 -6.84
C GLU A 320 18.44 21.96 -8.12
N HIS A 321 17.43 22.84 -8.12
CA HIS A 321 16.91 23.42 -9.38
C HIS A 321 17.73 24.66 -9.78
N LYS A 322 19.05 24.50 -9.90
CA LYS A 322 19.93 25.52 -10.51
C LYS A 322 21.23 24.94 -11.09
N THR A 323 21.16 23.76 -11.71
CA THR A 323 22.27 23.25 -12.53
C THR A 323 21.77 22.49 -13.76
N GLN A 324 20.82 23.05 -14.51
CA GLN A 324 20.52 22.63 -15.88
C GLN A 324 20.01 23.86 -16.65
N GLY A 325 20.95 24.59 -17.23
CA GLY A 325 20.64 25.83 -17.94
C GLY A 325 21.88 26.63 -18.29
N ASN A 326 22.89 25.99 -18.90
CA ASN A 326 23.79 26.71 -19.79
C ASN A 326 24.37 25.77 -20.85
N THR A 327 23.66 25.67 -21.96
CA THR A 327 24.20 25.18 -23.23
C THR A 327 23.54 25.98 -24.34
N LYS A 328 24.13 27.14 -24.66
CA LYS A 328 24.26 27.64 -26.03
C LYS A 328 25.30 28.74 -26.09
#